data_AF-A0A9X2SYX6-F1
#
_entry.id   AF-A0A9X2SYX6-F1
#
_cell.length_a   1.000
_cell.length_b   1.000
_cell.length_c   1.000
_cell.angle_alpha   90.00
_cell.angle_beta   90.00
_cell.angle_gamma   90.00
#
_symmetry.space_group_name_H-M   'P 1'
#
loop_
_entity.id
_entity.type
_entity.pdbx_description
1 polymer ?
#
loop_
_entity_poly.entity_id
_entity_poly.type
_entity_poly.pdbx_seq_one_letter_code
_entity_poly.pdbx_strand_id
1 'polypeptide(L)'
;FNKGQPMPMRRLSPTVLKRFENFLRQRNCSWNTVSTYIKAIRSVFNRAVDRKMVRYVPRLFEHVYTGTRADRKKALETADIGCLVRETEKSLQGGKLPNTRQKTRIFFVLMFMLRGIPFVDLAYLHKRDLQGNTLSYRRRKTGRALTVSLTPEAMQMVRMLADRDPDYPYLFPILQSEEGTEAAYREYQSALRAFNQRLAVLR
;
A
#
# COMPACT_ATOMS: atom_id res chain seq x y z
N PHE A 1 5.27 13.47 -24.39
CA PHE A 1 6.68 13.54 -24.77
C PHE A 1 6.86 13.44 -26.28
N ASN A 2 6.68 12.27 -26.91
CA ASN A 2 6.85 12.10 -28.36
C ASN A 2 5.53 12.18 -29.16
N LYS A 3 4.61 13.08 -28.77
CA LYS A 3 3.23 13.13 -29.33
C LYS A 3 2.49 11.77 -29.34
N GLY A 4 2.82 10.89 -28.38
CA GLY A 4 2.27 9.53 -28.29
C GLY A 4 2.90 8.51 -29.24
N GLN A 5 3.85 8.90 -30.09
CA GLN A 5 4.45 8.02 -31.08
C GLN A 5 5.53 7.10 -30.47
N PRO A 6 5.61 5.83 -30.89
CA PRO A 6 6.66 4.92 -30.47
C PRO A 6 8.06 5.46 -30.78
N MET A 7 9.01 5.21 -29.88
CA MET A 7 10.41 5.53 -30.09
C MET A 7 11.25 4.24 -30.10
N PRO A 8 11.95 3.93 -31.20
CA PRO A 8 12.87 2.81 -31.24
C PRO A 8 13.96 2.92 -30.17
N MET A 9 14.27 1.82 -29.48
CA MET A 9 15.30 1.78 -28.42
C MET A 9 16.68 2.28 -28.90
N ARG A 10 17.02 2.03 -30.16
CA ARG A 10 18.24 2.56 -30.81
C ARG A 10 18.34 4.08 -30.88
N ARG A 11 17.22 4.80 -30.69
CA ARG A 11 17.17 6.28 -30.64
C ARG A 11 17.26 6.83 -29.23
N LEU A 12 17.35 5.98 -28.20
CA LEU A 12 17.62 6.44 -26.84
C LEU A 12 19.03 7.02 -26.78
N SER A 13 19.12 8.24 -26.28
CA SER A 13 20.37 8.95 -26.03
C SER A 13 20.26 9.70 -24.70
N PRO A 14 21.40 10.13 -24.10
CA PRO A 14 21.37 10.95 -22.89
C PRO A 14 20.50 12.20 -23.05
N THR A 15 20.55 12.84 -24.22
CA THR A 15 19.73 14.03 -24.54
C THR A 15 18.24 13.71 -24.55
N VAL A 16 17.84 12.58 -25.14
CA VAL A 16 16.42 12.15 -25.16
C VAL A 16 15.93 11.86 -23.74
N LEU A 17 16.73 11.15 -22.95
CA LEU A 17 16.41 10.83 -21.56
C LEU A 17 16.29 12.12 -20.71
N LYS A 18 17.19 13.08 -20.91
CA LYS A 18 17.14 14.37 -20.20
C LYS A 18 15.93 15.20 -20.60
N ARG A 19 15.58 15.23 -21.89
CA ARG A 19 14.33 15.85 -22.36
C ARG A 19 13.10 15.19 -21.74
N PHE A 20 13.12 13.85 -21.59
CA PHE A 20 12.01 13.12 -20.99
C PHE A 20 11.88 13.41 -19.49
N GLU A 21 12.98 13.47 -18.75
CA GLU A 21 13.02 13.94 -17.36
C GLU A 21 12.40 15.34 -17.24
N ASN A 22 12.86 16.29 -18.05
CA ASN A 22 12.36 17.67 -18.04
C ASN A 22 10.86 17.73 -18.36
N PHE A 23 10.41 16.93 -19.33
CA PHE A 23 8.98 16.81 -19.65
C PHE A 23 8.14 16.32 -18.46
N LEU A 24 8.62 15.32 -17.71
CA LEU A 24 7.93 14.86 -16.50
C LEU A 24 7.91 15.93 -15.41
N ARG A 25 9.02 16.67 -15.25
CA ARG A 25 9.10 17.80 -14.31
C ARG A 25 8.15 18.94 -14.68
N GLN A 26 8.02 19.27 -15.96
CA GLN A 26 7.05 20.26 -16.47
C GLN A 26 5.60 19.83 -16.24
N ARG A 27 5.33 18.53 -16.10
CA ARG A 27 4.02 17.99 -15.69
C ARG A 27 3.83 17.90 -14.17
N ASN A 28 4.65 18.62 -13.39
CA ASN A 28 4.62 18.62 -11.93
C ASN A 28 4.78 17.22 -11.29
N CYS A 29 5.39 16.26 -12.01
CA CYS A 29 5.71 14.96 -11.41
C CYS A 29 6.80 15.11 -10.36
N SER A 30 6.65 14.47 -9.19
CA SER A 30 7.67 14.46 -8.14
C SER A 30 8.98 13.81 -8.64
N TRP A 31 10.10 14.13 -8.00
CA TRP A 31 11.40 13.51 -8.31
C TRP A 31 11.37 11.98 -8.17
N ASN A 32 10.59 11.46 -7.23
CA ASN A 32 10.39 10.01 -7.08
C ASN A 32 9.61 9.43 -8.26
N THR A 33 8.56 10.10 -8.73
CA THR A 33 7.84 9.69 -9.95
C THR A 33 8.77 9.69 -11.16
N VAL A 34 9.55 10.75 -11.35
CA VAL A 34 10.57 10.85 -12.42
C VAL A 34 11.55 9.67 -12.35
N SER A 35 12.14 9.43 -11.18
CA SER A 35 13.09 8.34 -10.94
C SER A 35 12.50 6.97 -11.28
N THR A 36 11.23 6.72 -10.91
CA THR A 36 10.52 5.48 -11.26
C THR A 36 10.44 5.28 -12.76
N TYR A 37 10.03 6.29 -13.53
CA TYR A 37 9.96 6.20 -14.99
C TYR A 37 11.35 5.97 -15.61
N ILE A 38 12.37 6.70 -15.19
CA ILE A 38 13.74 6.55 -15.72
C ILE A 38 14.31 5.17 -15.39
N LYS A 39 14.14 4.66 -14.17
CA LYS A 39 14.56 3.30 -13.77
C LYS A 39 13.83 2.22 -14.58
N ALA A 40 12.54 2.40 -14.88
CA ALA A 40 11.80 1.49 -15.74
C ALA A 40 12.39 1.44 -17.15
N ILE A 41 12.67 2.61 -17.77
CA ILE A 41 13.32 2.68 -19.08
C ILE A 41 14.70 2.00 -19.03
N ARG A 42 15.51 2.27 -18.00
CA ARG A 42 16.82 1.64 -17.79
C ARG A 42 16.73 0.12 -17.68
N SER A 43 15.75 -0.39 -16.93
CA SER A 43 15.52 -1.83 -16.80
C SER A 43 15.16 -2.48 -18.14
N VAL A 44 14.24 -1.88 -18.89
CA VAL A 44 13.84 -2.38 -20.20
C VAL A 44 15.00 -2.31 -21.20
N PHE A 45 15.77 -1.23 -21.20
CA PHE A 45 16.96 -1.08 -22.05
C PHE A 45 18.01 -2.15 -21.74
N ASN A 46 18.36 -2.33 -20.46
CA ASN A 46 19.32 -3.36 -20.05
C ASN A 46 18.85 -4.76 -20.46
N ARG A 47 17.57 -5.09 -20.27
CA ARG A 47 17.01 -6.37 -20.72
C ARG A 47 17.11 -6.55 -22.24
N ALA A 48 16.97 -5.48 -23.02
CA ALA A 48 17.13 -5.53 -24.48
C ALA A 48 18.61 -5.71 -24.90
N VAL A 49 19.55 -5.13 -24.14
CA VAL A 49 20.99 -5.36 -24.29
C VAL A 49 21.33 -6.82 -24.01
N ASP A 50 20.83 -7.38 -22.89
CA ASP A 50 21.08 -8.78 -22.51
C ASP A 50 20.56 -9.76 -23.56
N ARG A 51 19.44 -9.44 -24.21
CA ARG A 51 18.85 -10.19 -25.32
C ARG A 51 19.50 -9.90 -26.68
N LYS A 52 20.58 -9.13 -26.73
CA LYS A 52 21.30 -8.73 -27.95
C LYS A 52 20.43 -8.02 -29.00
N MET A 53 19.32 -7.41 -28.59
CA MET A 53 18.42 -6.66 -29.47
C MET A 53 18.93 -5.24 -29.74
N VAL A 54 19.72 -4.68 -28.82
CA VAL A 54 20.38 -3.38 -28.93
C VAL A 54 21.80 -3.47 -28.38
N ARG A 55 22.69 -2.59 -28.86
CA ARG A 55 24.06 -2.50 -28.35
C ARG A 55 24.08 -1.78 -27.01
N TYR A 56 24.99 -2.18 -26.13
CA TYR A 56 25.26 -1.46 -24.89
C TYR A 56 25.80 -0.06 -25.19
N VAL A 57 25.28 0.95 -24.49
CA VAL A 57 25.73 2.35 -24.58
C VAL A 57 26.25 2.76 -23.20
N PRO A 58 27.58 2.94 -23.04
CA PRO A 58 28.16 3.39 -21.78
C PRO A 58 27.52 4.70 -21.31
N ARG A 59 27.24 4.79 -20.00
CA ARG A 59 26.79 6.03 -19.34
C ARG A 59 25.48 6.64 -19.89
N LEU A 60 24.67 5.87 -20.61
CA LEU A 60 23.41 6.33 -21.21
C LEU A 60 22.47 7.04 -20.21
N PHE A 61 22.43 6.56 -18.95
CA PHE A 61 21.56 7.09 -17.89
C PHE A 61 22.30 7.97 -16.86
N GLU A 62 23.55 8.36 -17.10
CA GLU A 62 24.39 9.05 -16.11
C GLU A 62 23.84 10.41 -15.68
N HIS A 63 23.27 11.17 -16.61
CA HIS A 63 22.84 12.56 -16.36
C HIS A 63 21.33 12.72 -16.10
N VAL A 64 20.64 11.62 -15.84
CA VAL A 64 19.23 11.62 -15.46
C VAL A 64 19.05 11.17 -14.02
N TYR A 65 18.04 11.73 -13.36
CA TYR A 65 17.76 11.48 -11.97
C TYR A 65 17.23 10.06 -11.75
N THR A 66 18.03 9.24 -11.07
CA THR A 66 17.64 7.90 -10.60
C THR A 66 17.71 7.77 -9.08
N GLY A 67 17.79 8.88 -8.35
CA GLY A 67 17.82 8.88 -6.88
C GLY A 67 16.46 8.59 -6.25
N THR A 68 16.42 8.58 -4.91
CA THR A 68 15.18 8.54 -4.12
C THR A 68 15.20 9.74 -3.17
N ARG A 69 14.12 10.52 -3.10
CA ARG A 69 13.96 11.59 -2.10
C ARG A 69 13.00 11.15 -0.99
N ALA A 70 13.39 11.34 0.26
CA ALA A 70 12.50 11.21 1.41
C ALA A 70 12.06 12.62 1.84
N ASP A 71 11.17 13.23 1.07
CA ASP A 71 10.71 14.62 1.26
C ASP A 71 9.62 14.77 2.32
N ARG A 72 9.03 13.67 2.81
CA ARG A 72 7.97 13.71 3.83
C ARG A 72 8.17 12.62 4.90
N LYS A 73 8.25 13.02 6.18
CA LYS A 73 8.14 12.08 7.31
C LYS A 73 6.73 11.46 7.24
N LYS A 74 6.68 10.15 7.02
CA LYS A 74 5.42 9.37 6.97
C LYS A 74 5.06 8.74 8.31
N ALA A 75 6.01 8.70 9.26
CA ALA A 75 5.78 8.18 10.59
C ALA A 75 4.98 9.21 11.40
N LEU A 76 3.99 8.71 12.13
CA LEU A 76 3.31 9.48 13.18
C LEU A 76 4.26 9.64 14.38
N GLU A 77 4.13 10.75 15.10
CA GLU A 77 4.83 10.89 16.38
C GLU A 77 4.18 9.98 17.44
N THR A 78 4.95 9.60 18.46
CA THR A 78 4.46 8.73 19.55
C THR A 78 3.25 9.32 20.27
N ALA A 79 3.22 10.66 20.42
CA ALA A 79 2.09 11.37 21.03
C ALA A 79 0.82 11.24 20.18
N ASP A 80 0.92 11.33 18.85
CA ASP A 80 -0.22 11.25 17.93
C ASP A 80 -0.84 9.85 17.97
N ILE A 81 -0.02 8.80 17.89
CA ILE A 81 -0.53 7.43 17.95
C ILE A 81 -1.12 7.11 19.33
N GLY A 82 -0.51 7.60 20.41
CA GLY A 82 -1.03 7.43 21.77
C GLY A 82 -2.39 8.12 21.95
N CYS A 83 -2.53 9.34 21.43
CA CYS A 83 -3.81 10.04 21.42
C CYS A 83 -4.86 9.27 20.61
N LEU A 84 -4.47 8.79 19.41
CA LEU A 84 -5.35 8.08 18.52
C LEU A 84 -5.91 6.79 19.14
N VAL A 85 -5.04 6.00 19.78
CA VAL A 85 -5.41 4.76 20.49
C VAL A 85 -6.39 5.08 21.63
N ARG A 86 -6.03 5.99 22.53
CA ARG A 86 -6.85 6.36 23.70
C ARG A 86 -8.24 6.86 23.32
N GLU A 87 -8.31 7.75 22.34
CA GLU A 87 -9.60 8.27 21.85
C GLU A 87 -10.43 7.18 21.16
N THR A 88 -9.77 6.24 20.47
CA THR A 88 -10.47 5.08 19.88
C THR A 88 -11.07 4.24 21.00
N GLU A 89 -10.29 3.87 22.01
CA GLU A 89 -10.75 3.10 23.18
C GLU A 89 -11.92 3.79 23.91
N LYS A 90 -11.82 5.10 24.17
CA LYS A 90 -12.93 5.89 24.75
C LYS A 90 -14.21 5.79 23.92
N SER A 91 -14.09 5.83 22.60
CA SER A 91 -15.26 5.72 21.70
C SER A 91 -15.93 4.34 21.74
N LEU A 92 -15.21 3.28 22.16
CA LEU A 92 -15.76 1.92 22.28
C LEU A 92 -16.62 1.75 23.55
N GLN A 93 -16.41 2.58 24.57
CA GLN A 93 -17.14 2.48 25.85
C GLN A 93 -18.62 2.87 25.72
N GLY A 94 -19.00 3.60 24.66
CA GLY A 94 -20.36 4.09 24.46
C GLY A 94 -21.37 3.07 23.91
N GLY A 95 -20.96 1.81 23.65
CA GLY A 95 -21.84 0.70 23.21
C GLY A 95 -22.52 0.86 21.84
N LYS A 96 -22.40 2.01 21.17
CA LYS A 96 -23.00 2.28 19.86
C LYS A 96 -22.18 1.63 18.74
N LEU A 97 -22.88 1.13 17.72
CA LEU A 97 -22.24 0.62 16.51
C LEU A 97 -21.42 1.75 15.84
N PRO A 98 -20.14 1.53 15.51
CA PRO A 98 -19.30 2.59 14.97
C PRO A 98 -19.79 3.00 13.57
N ASN A 99 -19.89 4.31 13.35
CA ASN A 99 -20.12 4.86 12.02
C ASN A 99 -18.90 4.63 11.11
N THR A 100 -19.03 4.95 9.81
CA THR A 100 -17.98 4.69 8.82
C THR A 100 -16.62 5.34 9.16
N ARG A 101 -16.62 6.55 9.73
CA ARG A 101 -15.38 7.23 10.15
C ARG A 101 -14.75 6.54 11.35
N GLN A 102 -15.56 6.18 12.35
CA GLN A 102 -15.12 5.42 13.51
C GLN A 102 -14.57 4.05 13.11
N LYS A 103 -15.24 3.31 12.20
CA LYS A 103 -14.71 2.04 11.66
C LYS A 103 -13.34 2.21 11.02
N THR A 104 -13.16 3.27 10.22
CA THR A 104 -11.85 3.57 9.58
C THR A 104 -10.77 3.81 10.62
N ARG A 105 -11.09 4.58 11.68
CA ARG A 105 -10.19 4.86 12.79
C ARG A 105 -9.83 3.60 13.59
N ILE A 106 -10.82 2.76 13.90
CA ILE A 106 -10.62 1.48 14.59
C ILE A 106 -9.73 0.56 13.75
N PHE A 107 -9.98 0.44 12.43
CA PHE A 107 -9.10 -0.32 11.55
C PHE A 107 -7.66 0.19 11.55
N PHE A 108 -7.45 1.50 11.54
CA PHE A 108 -6.10 2.08 11.57
C PHE A 108 -5.37 1.76 12.89
N VAL A 109 -6.05 1.92 14.03
CA VAL A 109 -5.48 1.56 15.35
C VAL A 109 -5.20 0.06 15.42
N LEU A 110 -6.12 -0.77 14.94
CA LEU A 110 -5.94 -2.21 14.89
C LEU A 110 -4.73 -2.58 14.01
N MET A 111 -4.56 -1.93 12.86
CA MET A 111 -3.39 -2.14 12.00
C MET A 111 -2.07 -1.85 12.74
N PHE A 112 -2.05 -0.80 13.57
CA PHE A 112 -0.90 -0.48 14.41
C PHE A 112 -0.66 -1.55 15.48
N MET A 113 -1.69 -1.94 16.23
CA MET A 113 -1.60 -2.93 17.31
C MET A 113 -1.21 -4.33 16.80
N LEU A 114 -1.63 -4.69 15.60
CA LEU A 114 -1.28 -5.94 14.92
C LEU A 114 0.09 -5.85 14.24
N ARG A 115 1.09 -5.27 14.93
CA ARG A 115 2.48 -5.10 14.48
C ARG A 115 2.64 -4.39 13.13
N GLY A 116 1.80 -3.38 12.87
CA GLY A 116 1.85 -2.63 11.61
C GLY A 116 1.49 -3.51 10.40
N ILE A 117 0.45 -4.34 10.55
CA ILE A 117 -0.10 -5.15 9.45
C ILE A 117 -0.53 -4.21 8.31
N PRO A 118 -0.11 -4.47 7.06
CA PRO A 118 -0.55 -3.66 5.93
C PRO A 118 -2.03 -3.95 5.63
N PHE A 119 -2.73 -2.98 5.04
CA PHE A 119 -4.16 -3.07 4.75
C PHE A 119 -4.53 -4.30 3.89
N VAL A 120 -3.64 -4.73 2.99
CA VAL A 120 -3.84 -5.94 2.20
C VAL A 120 -3.87 -7.20 3.07
N ASP A 121 -2.95 -7.34 4.02
CA ASP A 121 -2.94 -8.53 4.88
C ASP A 121 -4.17 -8.51 5.79
N LEU A 122 -4.57 -7.33 6.29
CA LEU A 122 -5.78 -7.14 7.09
C LEU A 122 -7.06 -7.52 6.32
N ALA A 123 -7.18 -7.11 5.06
CA ALA A 123 -8.34 -7.36 4.22
C ALA A 123 -8.58 -8.85 3.93
N TYR A 124 -7.51 -9.63 3.90
CA TYR A 124 -7.53 -11.06 3.61
C TYR A 124 -7.31 -11.94 4.84
N LEU A 125 -7.42 -11.39 6.06
CA LEU A 125 -7.46 -12.23 7.27
C LEU A 125 -8.71 -13.10 7.22
N HIS A 126 -8.57 -14.39 7.50
CA HIS A 126 -9.68 -15.32 7.67
C HIS A 126 -10.08 -15.45 9.13
N LYS A 127 -11.33 -15.86 9.39
CA LYS A 127 -11.80 -16.14 10.75
C LYS A 127 -10.94 -17.21 11.44
N ARG A 128 -10.50 -18.24 10.70
CA ARG A 128 -9.60 -19.31 11.17
C ARG A 128 -8.21 -18.83 11.61
N ASP A 129 -7.78 -17.66 11.14
CA ASP A 129 -6.47 -17.10 11.46
C ASP A 129 -6.44 -16.58 12.91
N LEU A 130 -7.61 -16.34 13.51
CA LEU A 130 -7.78 -15.92 14.90
C LEU A 130 -8.25 -17.09 15.76
N GLN A 131 -7.41 -17.54 16.68
CA GLN A 131 -7.71 -18.62 17.62
C GLN A 131 -7.59 -18.09 19.05
N GLY A 132 -8.73 -18.04 19.75
CA GLY A 132 -8.81 -17.39 21.06
C GLY A 132 -8.46 -15.90 20.96
N ASN A 133 -7.32 -15.50 21.50
CA ASN A 133 -6.75 -14.15 21.39
C ASN A 133 -5.49 -14.10 20.51
N THR A 134 -5.15 -15.16 19.79
CA THR A 134 -3.93 -15.24 19.00
C THR A 134 -4.25 -15.19 17.51
N LEU A 135 -3.70 -14.20 16.82
CA LEU A 135 -3.82 -14.02 15.37
C LEU A 135 -2.55 -14.49 14.67
N SER A 136 -2.67 -15.43 13.75
CA SER A 136 -1.56 -15.96 12.95
C SER A 136 -1.81 -15.72 11.46
N TYR A 137 -0.88 -15.05 10.78
CA TYR A 137 -1.01 -14.72 9.36
C TYR A 137 0.32 -14.69 8.63
N ARG A 138 0.28 -14.73 7.30
CA ARG A 138 1.46 -14.65 6.44
C ARG A 138 1.50 -13.32 5.71
N ARG A 139 2.55 -12.53 5.94
CA ARG A 139 2.71 -11.20 5.34
C ARG A 139 2.90 -11.32 3.83
N ARG A 140 1.97 -10.78 3.01
CA ARG A 140 2.02 -10.93 1.54
C ARG A 140 3.30 -10.36 0.92
N LYS A 141 3.76 -9.21 1.42
CA LYS A 141 4.94 -8.53 0.86
C LYS A 141 6.23 -9.34 0.99
N THR A 142 6.41 -10.06 2.10
CA THR A 142 7.69 -10.71 2.44
C THR A 142 7.57 -12.23 2.59
N GLY A 143 6.36 -12.77 2.56
CA GLY A 143 6.09 -14.18 2.82
C GLY A 143 6.33 -14.63 4.27
N ARG A 144 6.63 -13.72 5.19
CA ARG A 144 6.97 -14.07 6.59
C ARG A 144 5.71 -14.38 7.40
N ALA A 145 5.69 -15.53 8.09
CA ALA A 145 4.66 -15.86 9.06
C ALA A 145 4.81 -15.00 10.32
N LEU A 146 3.69 -14.53 10.86
CA LEU A 146 3.62 -13.69 12.06
C LEU A 146 2.49 -14.21 12.96
N THR A 147 2.77 -14.28 14.26
CA THR A 147 1.79 -14.62 15.28
C THR A 147 1.76 -13.52 16.33
N VAL A 148 0.59 -12.95 16.60
CA VAL A 148 0.37 -11.82 17.50
C VAL A 148 -0.67 -12.22 18.54
N SER A 149 -0.37 -12.08 19.83
CA SER A 149 -1.37 -12.16 20.89
C SER A 149 -2.04 -10.80 21.04
N LEU A 150 -3.36 -10.77 20.92
CA LEU A 150 -4.17 -9.55 20.96
C LEU A 150 -4.45 -9.18 22.41
N THR A 151 -4.29 -7.89 22.72
CA THR A 151 -4.73 -7.32 24.00
C THR A 151 -6.27 -7.34 24.08
N PRO A 152 -6.87 -7.22 25.28
CA PRO A 152 -8.32 -7.14 25.43
C PRO A 152 -8.97 -6.05 24.57
N GLU A 153 -8.32 -4.90 24.45
CA GLU A 153 -8.77 -3.74 23.67
C GLU A 153 -8.73 -4.05 22.17
N ALA A 154 -7.66 -4.67 21.69
CA ALA A 154 -7.57 -5.14 20.31
C ALA A 154 -8.65 -6.18 19.99
N MET A 155 -8.90 -7.13 20.91
CA MET A 155 -9.97 -8.12 20.77
C MET A 155 -11.35 -7.46 20.72
N GLN A 156 -11.60 -6.43 21.53
CA GLN A 156 -12.85 -5.67 21.48
C GLN A 156 -13.03 -5.00 20.11
N MET A 157 -11.99 -4.36 19.58
CA MET A 157 -12.00 -3.77 18.25
C MET A 157 -12.26 -4.80 17.14
N VAL A 158 -11.63 -5.97 17.22
CA VAL A 158 -11.90 -7.09 16.29
C VAL A 158 -13.36 -7.50 16.36
N ARG A 159 -13.90 -7.76 17.55
CA ARG A 159 -15.32 -8.18 17.72
C ARG A 159 -16.33 -7.17 17.19
N MET A 160 -16.01 -5.87 17.27
CA MET A 160 -16.88 -4.81 16.75
C MET A 160 -16.89 -4.70 15.23
N LEU A 161 -15.78 -5.06 14.58
CA LEU A 161 -15.62 -4.96 13.13
C LEU A 161 -15.78 -6.29 12.40
N ALA A 162 -15.65 -7.41 13.11
CA ALA A 162 -15.69 -8.73 12.54
C ALA A 162 -17.06 -9.03 11.93
N ASP A 163 -17.02 -9.74 10.82
CA ASP A 163 -18.22 -10.23 10.18
C ASP A 163 -18.85 -11.36 11.02
N ARG A 164 -20.18 -11.35 11.13
CA ARG A 164 -20.93 -12.27 12.00
C ARG A 164 -21.45 -13.52 11.29
N ASP A 165 -21.39 -13.57 9.97
CA ASP A 165 -21.91 -14.67 9.16
C ASP A 165 -20.94 -15.87 9.21
N PRO A 166 -21.30 -17.03 9.79
CA PRO A 166 -20.41 -18.19 9.89
C PRO A 166 -19.87 -18.66 8.53
N ASP A 167 -20.63 -18.49 7.46
CA ASP A 167 -20.28 -18.94 6.11
C ASP A 167 -19.34 -17.96 5.39
N TYR A 168 -19.23 -16.73 5.89
CA TYR A 168 -18.30 -15.74 5.36
C TYR A 168 -16.87 -16.01 5.87
N PRO A 169 -15.90 -16.26 4.98
CA PRO A 169 -14.58 -16.78 5.38
C PRO A 169 -13.66 -15.73 5.99
N TYR A 170 -13.77 -14.46 5.57
CA TYR A 170 -12.86 -13.41 6.02
C TYR A 170 -13.24 -12.89 7.40
N LEU A 171 -12.24 -12.47 8.18
CA LEU A 171 -12.45 -11.93 9.52
C LEU A 171 -13.22 -10.60 9.47
N PHE A 172 -12.93 -9.76 8.47
CA PHE A 172 -13.56 -8.46 8.29
C PHE A 172 -14.36 -8.40 6.98
N PRO A 173 -15.50 -7.71 6.94
CA PRO A 173 -16.33 -7.55 5.74
C PRO A 173 -15.74 -6.51 4.78
N ILE A 174 -14.51 -6.76 4.28
CA ILE A 174 -13.78 -5.88 3.35
C ILE A 174 -13.89 -6.41 1.91
N LEU A 175 -13.90 -7.73 1.75
CA LEU A 175 -13.97 -8.42 0.47
C LEU A 175 -15.26 -9.23 0.40
N GLN A 176 -15.65 -9.69 -0.77
CA GLN A 176 -16.78 -10.59 -0.97
C GLN A 176 -16.37 -11.77 -1.83
N SER A 177 -15.53 -11.52 -2.82
CA SER A 177 -15.03 -12.53 -3.73
C SER A 177 -13.89 -13.37 -3.12
N GLU A 178 -13.71 -14.58 -3.65
CA GLU A 178 -12.62 -15.47 -3.26
C GLU A 178 -11.25 -14.89 -3.62
N GLU A 179 -10.26 -15.14 -2.76
CA GLU A 179 -8.88 -14.72 -3.00
C GLU A 179 -8.33 -15.27 -4.32
N GLY A 180 -7.58 -14.44 -5.04
CA GLY A 180 -6.97 -14.82 -6.33
C GLY A 180 -7.86 -14.55 -7.54
N THR A 181 -9.14 -14.22 -7.32
CA THR A 181 -10.04 -13.78 -8.40
C THR A 181 -9.77 -12.31 -8.79
N GLU A 182 -10.02 -11.99 -10.05
CA GLU A 182 -9.99 -10.61 -10.56
C GLU A 182 -11.02 -9.71 -9.84
N ALA A 183 -12.16 -10.28 -9.45
CA ALA A 183 -13.18 -9.57 -8.68
C ALA A 183 -12.66 -9.15 -7.29
N ALA A 184 -12.03 -10.06 -6.54
CA ALA A 184 -11.42 -9.75 -5.24
C ALA A 184 -10.32 -8.68 -5.37
N TYR A 185 -9.53 -8.71 -6.46
CA TYR A 185 -8.52 -7.69 -6.70
C TYR A 185 -9.13 -6.30 -6.89
N ARG A 186 -10.24 -6.19 -7.64
CA ARG A 186 -10.96 -4.92 -7.84
C ARG A 186 -11.64 -4.42 -6.57
N GLU A 187 -12.26 -5.32 -5.82
CA GLU A 187 -12.85 -5.03 -4.50
C GLU A 187 -11.80 -4.47 -3.55
N TYR A 188 -10.66 -5.16 -3.43
CA TYR A 188 -9.52 -4.70 -2.63
C TYR A 188 -9.04 -3.30 -3.06
N GLN A 189 -8.84 -3.07 -4.36
CA GLN A 189 -8.39 -1.76 -4.85
C GLN A 189 -9.40 -0.65 -4.54
N SER A 190 -10.71 -0.95 -4.61
CA SER A 190 -11.77 -0.01 -4.24
C SER A 190 -11.76 0.29 -2.75
N ALA A 191 -11.72 -0.76 -1.91
CA ALA A 191 -11.67 -0.65 -0.46
C ALA A 191 -10.43 0.13 0.02
N LEU A 192 -9.26 -0.14 -0.56
CA LEU A 192 -8.03 0.59 -0.24
C LEU A 192 -8.12 2.08 -0.59
N ARG A 193 -8.69 2.41 -1.76
CA ARG A 193 -8.89 3.82 -2.16
C ARG A 193 -9.83 4.53 -1.20
N ALA A 194 -10.97 3.91 -0.88
CA ALA A 194 -11.94 4.46 0.06
C ALA A 194 -11.34 4.63 1.46
N PHE A 195 -10.60 3.63 1.94
CA PHE A 195 -9.90 3.69 3.23
C PHE A 195 -8.91 4.85 3.29
N ASN A 196 -8.06 5.01 2.27
CA ASN A 196 -7.07 6.09 2.20
C ASN A 196 -7.72 7.48 2.11
N GLN A 197 -8.81 7.62 1.35
CA GLN A 197 -9.58 8.88 1.30
C GLN A 197 -10.15 9.24 2.67
N ARG A 198 -10.67 8.25 3.40
CA ARG A 198 -11.21 8.46 4.76
C ARG A 198 -10.11 8.80 5.76
N LEU A 199 -8.95 8.15 5.69
CA LEU A 199 -7.79 8.51 6.52
C LEU A 199 -7.35 9.97 6.30
N ALA A 200 -7.42 10.47 5.08
CA ALA A 200 -7.01 11.84 4.76
C ALA A 200 -7.89 12.91 5.46
N VAL A 201 -9.13 12.57 5.82
CA VAL A 201 -10.08 13.45 6.52
C VAL A 201 -10.18 13.19 8.02
N LEU A 202 -9.42 12.23 8.57
CA LEU A 202 -9.33 11.97 10.02
C LEU A 202 -8.30 12.89 10.72
N ARG A 203 -7.99 14.05 10.12
CA ARG A 203 -7.11 15.06 10.72
C ARG A 203 -7.76 15.72 11.93
#